data_AF-A0A523E3Q2-F1
#
_entry.id   AF-A0A523E3Q2-F1
#
_cell.length_a   1.000
_cell.length_b   1.000
_cell.length_c   1.000
_cell.angle_alpha   90.00
_cell.angle_beta   90.00
_cell.angle_gamma   90.00
#
_symmetry.space_group_name_H-M   'P 1'
#
loop_
_entity.id
_entity.type
_entity.pdbx_description
1 polymer ?
#
loop_
_entity_poly.entity_id
_entity_poly.type
_entity_poly.pdbx_seq_one_letter_code
_entity_poly.pdbx_strand_id
1 'polypeptide(L)'
;MGLAPSCNTLEPPALYRPRNARATTLYQLLEAYYEDVKAIWEERFEKKYGFWRGFVDTVVARYLDCGVAEAGFARLKCDGCGSERLLTLSCKQRGICPSCDAKRAAAFAAFLSDELLENVGHCLWTFTLPKMLRPYFMRQRELLGDLARLAYETIKELMLEAAGDPHARPGVVVIPQTFGSVRESTSPCSLPCLSWGLECPRRMDPCPLHRYQRCGKIVSPQDHSLAEEQRPLE
;
A
#
# COMPACT_ATOMS: atom_id res chain seq x y z
N MET A 1 20.57 26.65 -39.49
CA MET A 1 19.30 26.45 -38.75
C MET A 1 19.17 24.97 -38.49
N GLY A 2 19.59 24.51 -37.30
CA GLY A 2 19.58 23.10 -36.96
C GLY A 2 18.15 22.62 -36.70
N LEU A 3 17.74 21.56 -37.40
CA LEU A 3 16.50 20.85 -37.13
C LEU A 3 16.53 20.36 -35.68
N ALA A 4 15.55 20.79 -34.86
CA ALA A 4 15.35 20.25 -33.52
C ALA A 4 15.18 18.72 -33.62
N PRO A 5 15.77 17.93 -32.70
CA PRO A 5 15.65 16.48 -32.75
C PRO A 5 14.18 16.10 -32.67
N SER A 6 13.67 15.43 -33.71
CA SER A 6 12.34 14.84 -33.71
C SER A 6 12.24 13.90 -32.53
N CYS A 7 11.35 14.20 -31.58
CA CYS A 7 11.06 13.30 -30.47
C CYS A 7 10.54 12.00 -31.07
N ASN A 8 11.40 10.96 -31.08
CA ASN A 8 11.06 9.66 -31.63
C ASN A 8 9.80 9.15 -30.93
N THR A 9 8.71 9.07 -31.69
CA THR A 9 7.49 8.32 -31.38
C THR A 9 7.83 6.82 -31.37
N LEU A 10 8.54 6.37 -30.33
CA LEU A 10 8.23 5.06 -29.78
C LEU A 10 6.76 5.14 -29.35
N GLU A 11 5.95 4.17 -29.75
CA GLU A 11 4.48 4.13 -29.57
C GLU A 11 4.03 4.96 -28.37
N PRO A 12 3.11 5.94 -28.54
CA PRO A 12 2.77 6.84 -27.46
C PRO A 12 2.34 5.97 -26.28
N PRO A 13 3.06 6.01 -25.13
CA PRO A 13 2.60 5.30 -23.95
C PRO A 13 1.17 5.78 -23.70
N ALA A 14 0.27 4.84 -23.40
CA ALA A 14 -1.18 5.07 -23.31
C ALA A 14 -1.45 6.48 -22.78
N LEU A 15 -2.00 7.35 -23.64
CA LEU A 15 -2.15 8.78 -23.39
C LEU A 15 -2.63 9.01 -21.96
N TYR A 16 -1.79 9.65 -21.12
CA TYR A 16 -2.15 9.94 -19.73
C TYR A 16 -3.48 10.70 -19.72
N ARG A 17 -4.53 10.03 -19.24
CA ARG A 17 -5.86 10.60 -19.10
C ARG A 17 -6.00 11.12 -17.68
N PRO A 18 -6.12 12.44 -17.47
CA PRO A 18 -6.33 12.96 -16.13
C PRO A 18 -7.63 12.40 -15.57
N ARG A 19 -7.57 12.00 -14.29
CA ARG A 19 -8.76 11.57 -13.56
C ARG A 19 -9.72 12.75 -13.41
N ASN A 20 -11.02 12.50 -13.53
CA ASN A 20 -12.04 13.44 -13.09
C ASN A 20 -12.39 13.16 -11.62
N ALA A 21 -11.85 13.95 -10.69
CA ALA A 21 -12.10 13.78 -9.26
C ALA A 21 -13.58 14.01 -8.89
N ARG A 22 -14.19 15.07 -9.45
CA ARG A 22 -15.58 15.48 -9.20
C ARG A 22 -16.62 14.45 -9.66
N ALA A 23 -16.29 13.65 -10.67
CA ALA A 23 -17.15 12.57 -11.14
C ALA A 23 -17.22 11.36 -10.19
N THR A 24 -16.39 11.30 -9.14
CA THR A 24 -16.37 10.14 -8.25
C THR A 24 -17.41 10.25 -7.14
N THR A 25 -18.09 9.16 -6.83
CA THR A 25 -19.16 9.12 -5.82
C THR A 25 -18.69 9.59 -4.45
N LEU A 26 -17.46 9.23 -4.04
CA LEU A 26 -16.91 9.68 -2.76
C LEU A 26 -16.70 11.19 -2.72
N TYR A 27 -16.26 11.79 -3.84
CA TYR A 27 -16.12 13.24 -3.95
C TYR A 27 -17.47 13.93 -3.78
N GLN A 28 -18.47 13.52 -4.56
CA GLN A 28 -19.82 14.11 -4.51
C GLN A 28 -20.46 14.00 -3.13
N LEU A 29 -20.29 12.86 -2.45
CA LEU A 29 -20.83 12.68 -1.09
C LEU A 29 -20.16 13.59 -0.06
N LEU A 30 -18.82 13.73 -0.12
CA LEU A 30 -18.11 14.60 0.81
C LEU A 30 -18.40 16.06 0.51
N GLU A 31 -18.40 16.47 -0.75
CA GLU A 31 -18.73 17.85 -1.14
C GLU A 31 -20.15 18.24 -0.72
N ALA A 32 -21.12 17.32 -0.85
CA ALA A 32 -22.52 17.62 -0.55
C ALA A 32 -22.85 17.57 0.95
N TYR A 33 -22.30 16.62 1.71
CA TYR A 33 -22.81 16.30 3.05
C TYR A 33 -21.78 16.44 4.18
N TYR A 34 -20.53 16.84 3.90
CA TYR A 34 -19.50 16.88 4.93
C TYR A 34 -19.83 17.85 6.07
N GLU A 35 -20.25 19.08 5.76
CA GLU A 35 -20.61 20.08 6.77
C GLU A 35 -21.85 19.66 7.57
N ASP A 36 -22.84 19.05 6.90
CA ASP A 36 -24.04 18.52 7.57
C ASP A 36 -23.67 17.43 8.58
N VAL A 37 -22.81 16.48 8.17
CA VAL A 37 -22.34 15.40 9.04
C VAL A 37 -21.54 15.94 10.22
N LYS A 38 -20.70 16.94 9.98
CA LYS A 38 -19.92 17.61 11.02
C LYS A 38 -20.82 18.30 12.05
N ALA A 39 -21.85 19.01 11.59
CA ALA A 39 -22.80 19.71 12.47
C ALA A 39 -23.56 18.77 13.41
N ILE A 40 -23.91 17.57 12.95
CA ILE A 40 -24.67 16.57 13.74
C ILE A 40 -23.77 15.54 14.46
N TRP A 41 -22.44 15.66 14.37
CA TRP A 41 -21.52 14.60 14.80
C TRP A 41 -21.60 14.33 16.30
N GLU A 42 -21.51 15.38 17.11
CA GLU A 42 -21.53 15.30 18.58
C GLU A 42 -22.82 14.63 19.07
N GLU A 43 -23.97 15.02 18.51
CA GLU A 43 -25.27 14.49 18.89
C GLU A 43 -25.47 13.02 18.45
N ARG A 44 -25.15 12.69 17.19
CA ARG A 44 -25.56 11.41 16.58
C ARG A 44 -24.48 10.34 16.56
N PHE A 45 -23.21 10.73 16.46
CA PHE A 45 -22.13 9.84 16.06
C PHE A 45 -21.03 9.68 17.11
N GLU A 46 -20.82 10.68 17.97
CA GLU A 46 -19.74 10.69 18.96
C GLU A 46 -19.79 9.48 19.90
N LYS A 47 -20.98 9.14 20.42
CA LYS A 47 -21.14 7.98 21.33
C LYS A 47 -20.68 6.65 20.71
N LYS A 48 -20.81 6.50 19.39
CA LYS A 48 -20.50 5.25 18.67
C LYS A 48 -19.10 5.25 18.05
N TYR A 49 -18.67 6.36 17.45
CA TYR A 49 -17.43 6.44 16.67
C TYR A 49 -16.33 7.28 17.34
N GLY A 50 -16.63 7.92 18.46
CA GLY A 50 -15.74 8.82 19.18
C GLY A 50 -15.86 10.28 18.73
N PHE A 51 -15.18 11.15 19.48
CA PHE A 51 -15.20 12.59 19.25
C PHE A 51 -14.65 12.98 17.86
N TRP A 52 -15.10 14.13 17.36
CA TRP A 52 -14.62 14.68 16.10
C TRP A 52 -13.15 15.09 16.21
N ARG A 53 -12.31 14.57 15.33
CA ARG A 53 -10.87 14.89 15.34
C ARG A 53 -10.59 16.02 14.36
N GLY A 54 -10.07 17.14 14.83
CA GLY A 54 -9.85 18.34 13.99
C GLY A 54 -8.97 18.12 12.74
N PHE A 55 -8.09 17.11 12.72
CA PHE A 55 -7.33 16.79 11.51
C PHE A 55 -8.20 16.31 10.34
N VAL A 56 -9.41 15.80 10.62
CA VAL A 56 -10.35 15.30 9.59
C VAL A 56 -10.73 16.43 8.64
N ASP A 57 -10.92 17.65 9.14
CA ASP A 57 -11.20 18.84 8.33
C ASP A 57 -10.10 19.10 7.31
N THR A 58 -8.84 19.05 7.75
CA THR A 58 -7.70 19.20 6.85
C THR A 58 -7.62 18.06 5.83
N VAL A 59 -7.92 16.82 6.22
CA VAL A 59 -7.88 15.67 5.30
C VAL A 59 -8.95 15.80 4.22
N VAL A 60 -10.18 16.17 4.60
CA VAL A 60 -11.30 16.29 3.67
C VAL A 60 -11.13 17.48 2.74
N ALA A 61 -10.76 18.66 3.25
CA ALA A 61 -10.47 19.82 2.42
C ALA A 61 -9.39 19.51 1.37
N ARG A 62 -8.26 18.93 1.79
CA ARG A 62 -7.18 18.53 0.86
C ARG A 62 -7.62 17.45 -0.13
N TYR A 63 -8.55 16.57 0.25
CA TYR A 63 -9.10 15.58 -0.67
C TYR A 63 -9.99 16.22 -1.75
N LEU A 64 -10.83 17.19 -1.39
CA LEU A 64 -11.64 17.95 -2.34
C LEU A 64 -10.78 18.78 -3.31
N ASP A 65 -9.59 19.19 -2.89
CA ASP A 65 -8.61 19.83 -3.78
C ASP A 65 -7.83 18.84 -4.66
N CYS A 66 -7.89 17.54 -4.37
CA CYS A 66 -7.03 16.54 -5.00
C CYS A 66 -7.42 16.29 -6.46
N GLY A 67 -6.51 16.59 -7.39
CA GLY A 67 -6.77 16.37 -8.81
C GLY A 67 -7.70 17.40 -9.45
N VAL A 68 -7.93 18.52 -8.76
CA VAL A 68 -8.70 19.68 -9.26
C VAL A 68 -7.72 20.72 -9.78
N ALA A 69 -7.89 21.18 -11.02
CA ALA A 69 -6.95 22.11 -11.64
C ALA A 69 -7.01 23.49 -10.98
N GLU A 70 -8.18 23.91 -10.52
CA GLU A 70 -8.44 25.15 -9.80
C GLU A 70 -7.70 25.22 -8.46
N ALA A 71 -7.41 24.06 -7.85
CA ALA A 71 -6.62 23.96 -6.62
C ALA A 71 -5.10 23.94 -6.88
N GLY A 72 -4.68 23.91 -8.14
CA GLY A 72 -3.29 24.00 -8.56
C GLY A 72 -2.84 22.89 -9.52
N PHE A 73 -1.92 23.24 -10.41
CA PHE A 73 -1.34 22.34 -11.38
C PHE A 73 0.11 22.71 -11.70
N ALA A 74 0.88 21.71 -12.13
CA ALA A 74 2.16 21.88 -12.78
C ALA A 74 1.97 21.83 -14.30
N ARG A 75 2.55 22.79 -15.02
CA ARG A 75 2.60 22.77 -16.49
C ARG A 75 3.88 22.08 -16.94
N LEU A 76 3.73 20.93 -17.57
CA LEU A 76 4.82 20.18 -18.19
C LEU A 76 4.91 20.57 -19.65
N LYS A 77 6.06 21.08 -20.09
CA LYS A 77 6.33 21.43 -21.48
C LYS A 77 7.52 20.62 -21.98
N CYS A 78 7.40 20.02 -23.14
CA CYS A 78 8.53 19.38 -23.82
C CYS A 78 9.32 20.43 -24.61
N ASP A 79 10.62 20.57 -24.37
CA ASP A 79 11.47 21.52 -25.09
C ASP A 79 11.71 21.12 -26.55
N GLY A 80 11.60 19.83 -26.88
CA GLY A 80 11.79 19.31 -28.24
C GLY A 80 10.58 19.53 -29.16
N CYS A 81 9.39 19.05 -28.74
CA CYS A 81 8.17 19.10 -29.56
C CYS A 81 7.18 20.22 -29.17
N GLY A 82 7.47 20.96 -28.10
CA GLY A 82 6.61 22.05 -27.62
C GLY A 82 5.29 21.60 -26.98
N SER A 83 5.00 20.29 -26.92
CA SER A 83 3.76 19.79 -26.32
C SER A 83 3.65 20.16 -24.84
N GLU A 84 2.46 20.60 -24.44
CA GLU A 84 2.16 21.00 -23.06
C GLU A 84 1.11 20.07 -22.44
N ARG A 85 1.30 19.75 -21.16
CA ARG A 85 0.35 18.97 -20.34
C ARG A 85 0.19 19.62 -18.97
N LEU A 86 -1.03 19.62 -18.46
CA LEU A 86 -1.31 20.06 -17.10
C LEU A 86 -1.37 18.84 -16.18
N LEU A 87 -0.56 18.85 -15.13
CA LEU A 87 -0.56 17.85 -14.09
C LEU A 87 -1.13 18.47 -12.81
N THR A 88 -2.34 18.06 -12.44
CA THR A 88 -2.99 18.49 -11.21
C THR A 88 -2.24 18.00 -9.96
N LEU A 89 -2.24 18.80 -8.90
CA LEU A 89 -1.59 18.43 -7.65
C LEU A 89 -2.34 17.30 -6.91
N SER A 90 -1.60 16.49 -6.16
CA SER A 90 -2.14 15.45 -5.31
C SER A 90 -2.20 15.89 -3.85
N CYS A 91 -3.20 15.43 -3.11
CA CYS A 91 -3.35 15.80 -1.70
C CYS A 91 -2.28 15.22 -0.79
N LYS A 92 -1.60 14.14 -1.23
CA LYS A 92 -0.58 13.39 -0.48
C LYS A 92 -1.05 12.87 0.89
N GLN A 93 -2.36 12.92 1.15
CA GLN A 93 -2.97 12.54 2.42
C GLN A 93 -3.14 11.01 2.52
N ARG A 94 -3.52 10.53 3.71
CA ARG A 94 -3.80 9.09 3.96
C ARG A 94 -5.27 8.87 4.29
N GLY A 95 -5.81 7.71 3.92
CA GLY A 95 -7.08 7.17 4.41
C GLY A 95 -8.31 7.54 3.58
N ILE A 96 -8.48 8.82 3.22
CA ILE A 96 -9.69 9.28 2.50
C ILE A 96 -9.51 9.23 0.98
N CYS A 97 -8.31 9.56 0.46
CA CYS A 97 -8.09 9.71 -0.98
C CYS A 97 -7.65 8.38 -1.63
N PRO A 98 -8.52 7.69 -2.40
CA PRO A 98 -8.19 6.36 -2.91
C PRO A 98 -7.04 6.39 -3.94
N SER A 99 -6.92 7.46 -4.72
CA SER A 99 -5.84 7.61 -5.70
C SER A 99 -4.48 7.82 -5.04
N CYS A 100 -4.40 8.68 -4.03
CA CYS A 100 -3.14 8.91 -3.31
C CYS A 100 -2.72 7.68 -2.49
N ASP A 101 -3.68 6.97 -1.88
CA ASP A 101 -3.37 5.74 -1.16
C ASP A 101 -2.96 4.61 -2.11
N ALA A 102 -3.61 4.45 -3.27
CA ALA A 102 -3.19 3.50 -4.29
C ALA A 102 -1.78 3.81 -4.82
N LYS A 103 -1.47 5.08 -5.09
CA LYS A 103 -0.12 5.51 -5.49
C LYS A 103 0.91 5.18 -4.42
N ARG A 104 0.59 5.43 -3.14
CA ARG A 104 1.49 5.12 -2.03
C ARG A 104 1.69 3.61 -1.87
N ALA A 105 0.62 2.82 -1.98
CA ALA A 105 0.70 1.36 -1.90
C ALA A 105 1.57 0.80 -3.02
N ALA A 106 1.42 1.29 -4.27
CA ALA A 106 2.25 0.89 -5.39
C ALA A 106 3.73 1.28 -5.18
N ALA A 107 4.00 2.51 -4.74
CA ALA A 107 5.36 2.95 -4.44
C ALA A 107 6.00 2.14 -3.29
N PHE A 108 5.23 1.81 -2.26
CA PHE A 108 5.71 0.99 -1.16
C PHE A 108 5.97 -0.45 -1.61
N ALA A 109 5.12 -1.02 -2.46
CA ALA A 109 5.33 -2.35 -3.04
C ALA A 109 6.61 -2.41 -3.90
N ALA A 110 6.86 -1.37 -4.71
CA ALA A 110 8.10 -1.25 -5.47
C ALA A 110 9.32 -1.19 -4.55
N PHE A 111 9.29 -0.31 -3.53
CA PHE A 111 10.36 -0.24 -2.52
C PHE A 111 10.61 -1.60 -1.84
N LEU A 112 9.55 -2.32 -1.44
CA LEU A 112 9.69 -3.64 -0.86
C LEU A 112 10.36 -4.61 -1.84
N SER A 113 9.94 -4.64 -3.10
CA SER A 113 10.45 -5.56 -4.11
C SER A 113 11.89 -5.23 -4.54
N ASP A 114 12.21 -3.96 -4.68
CA ASP A 114 13.44 -3.51 -5.34
C ASP A 114 14.59 -3.27 -4.34
N GLU A 115 14.27 -2.91 -3.08
CA GLU A 115 15.27 -2.47 -2.10
C GLU A 115 15.31 -3.30 -0.82
N LEU A 116 14.21 -3.97 -0.42
CA LEU A 116 14.11 -4.59 0.90
C LEU A 116 14.02 -6.12 0.89
N LEU A 117 13.24 -6.70 -0.03
CA LEU A 117 12.94 -8.12 -0.03
C LEU A 117 13.91 -8.88 -0.93
N GLU A 118 14.60 -9.82 -0.31
CA GLU A 118 15.42 -10.80 -1.00
C GLU A 118 14.56 -11.90 -1.63
N ASN A 119 15.07 -12.56 -2.67
CA ASN A 119 14.34 -13.62 -3.38
C ASN A 119 14.31 -14.93 -2.56
N VAL A 120 13.56 -14.92 -1.46
CA VAL A 120 13.39 -16.04 -0.52
C VAL A 120 11.90 -16.29 -0.24
N GLY A 121 11.59 -17.42 0.40
CA GLY A 121 10.23 -17.72 0.81
C GLY A 121 9.71 -16.73 1.85
N HIS A 122 8.80 -15.85 1.46
CA HIS A 122 8.06 -14.96 2.37
C HIS A 122 6.77 -15.61 2.86
N CYS A 123 6.28 -15.24 4.04
CA CYS A 123 4.88 -15.52 4.37
C CYS A 123 4.16 -14.36 5.05
N LEU A 124 2.83 -14.43 4.99
CA LEU A 124 1.93 -13.38 5.47
C LEU A 124 1.31 -13.83 6.78
N TRP A 125 1.51 -13.03 7.82
CA TRP A 125 0.90 -13.25 9.13
C TRP A 125 -0.19 -12.21 9.36
N THR A 126 -1.38 -12.68 9.74
CA THR A 126 -2.52 -11.80 10.03
C THR A 126 -2.91 -11.95 11.49
N PHE A 127 -2.68 -10.90 12.27
CA PHE A 127 -3.12 -10.83 13.66
C PHE A 127 -4.46 -10.11 13.74
N THR A 128 -5.51 -10.79 14.17
CA THR A 128 -6.83 -10.18 14.32
C THR A 128 -7.10 -9.80 15.75
N LEU A 129 -7.49 -8.54 15.96
CA LEU A 129 -7.91 -8.09 17.28
C LEU A 129 -9.36 -8.54 17.59
N PRO A 130 -9.62 -9.17 18.75
CA PRO A 130 -10.97 -9.50 19.20
C PRO A 130 -11.90 -8.30 19.19
N LYS A 131 -13.18 -8.52 18.83
CA LYS A 131 -14.18 -7.43 18.66
C LYS A 131 -14.27 -6.50 19.88
N MET A 132 -14.21 -7.06 21.08
CA MET A 132 -14.31 -6.32 22.34
C MET A 132 -13.17 -5.33 22.56
N LEU A 133 -11.98 -5.59 22.00
CA LEU A 133 -10.81 -4.73 22.19
C LEU A 133 -10.72 -3.60 21.16
N ARG A 134 -11.40 -3.72 20.00
CA ARG A 134 -11.33 -2.73 18.91
C ARG A 134 -11.69 -1.29 19.31
N PRO A 135 -12.71 -1.03 20.16
CA PRO A 135 -13.04 0.34 20.57
C PRO A 135 -11.91 1.05 21.33
N TYR A 136 -11.07 0.30 22.05
CA TYR A 136 -9.92 0.87 22.78
C TYR A 136 -8.88 1.41 21.79
N PHE A 137 -8.50 0.62 20.79
CA PHE A 137 -7.56 1.03 19.74
C PHE A 137 -8.11 2.11 18.80
N MET A 138 -9.44 2.21 18.65
CA MET A 138 -10.06 3.30 17.91
C MET A 138 -9.95 4.65 18.65
N ARG A 139 -10.03 4.63 19.98
CA ARG A 139 -9.89 5.83 20.81
C ARG A 139 -8.41 6.20 20.99
N GLN A 140 -7.60 5.22 21.38
CA GLN A 140 -6.17 5.33 21.68
C GLN A 140 -5.36 4.73 20.53
N ARG A 141 -5.01 5.55 19.54
CA ARG A 141 -4.29 5.08 18.33
C ARG A 141 -2.81 4.80 18.58
N GLU A 142 -2.25 5.39 19.63
CA GLU A 142 -0.90 5.15 20.13
C GLU A 142 -0.64 3.66 20.40
N LEU A 143 -1.67 2.93 20.86
CA LEU A 143 -1.59 1.49 21.12
C LEU A 143 -1.31 0.64 19.87
N LEU A 144 -1.54 1.18 18.66
CA LEU A 144 -1.24 0.45 17.41
C LEU A 144 0.27 0.20 17.25
N GLY A 145 1.12 1.09 17.78
CA GLY A 145 2.57 0.89 17.80
C GLY A 145 2.97 -0.25 18.73
N ASP A 146 2.36 -0.33 19.91
CA ASP A 146 2.61 -1.41 20.86
C ASP A 146 2.10 -2.75 20.34
N LEU A 147 0.93 -2.77 19.69
CA LEU A 147 0.41 -3.98 19.04
C LEU A 147 1.34 -4.49 17.94
N ALA A 148 1.92 -3.58 17.14
CA ALA A 148 2.91 -3.93 16.13
C ALA A 148 4.18 -4.52 16.75
N ARG A 149 4.64 -3.94 17.86
CA ARG A 149 5.81 -4.45 18.61
C ARG A 149 5.55 -5.84 19.19
N LEU A 150 4.42 -6.03 19.86
CA LEU A 150 4.04 -7.33 20.43
C LEU A 150 3.91 -8.41 19.36
N ALA A 151 3.30 -8.08 18.21
CA ALA A 151 3.23 -9.01 17.09
C ALA A 151 4.63 -9.41 16.58
N TYR A 152 5.56 -8.46 16.49
CA TYR A 152 6.95 -8.74 16.15
C TYR A 152 7.64 -9.62 17.19
N GLU A 153 7.49 -9.33 18.48
CA GLU A 153 8.07 -10.14 19.57
C GLU A 153 7.56 -11.58 19.53
N THR A 154 6.25 -11.77 19.33
CA THR A 154 5.64 -13.10 19.19
C THR A 154 6.18 -13.84 17.96
N ILE A 155 6.28 -13.17 16.80
CA ILE A 155 6.85 -13.77 15.59
C ILE A 155 8.31 -14.17 15.84
N LYS A 156 9.09 -13.28 16.49
CA LYS A 156 10.49 -13.52 16.78
C LYS A 156 10.69 -14.75 17.64
N GLU A 157 9.93 -14.89 18.72
CA GLU A 157 9.98 -16.09 19.57
C GLU A 157 9.70 -17.38 18.79
N LEU A 158 8.62 -17.38 18.00
CA LEU A 158 8.24 -18.53 17.17
C LEU A 158 9.30 -18.88 16.13
N MET A 159 9.95 -17.88 15.53
CA MET A 159 10.97 -18.09 14.51
C MET A 159 12.30 -18.57 15.10
N LEU A 160 12.72 -18.04 16.25
CA LEU A 160 13.91 -18.50 16.95
C LEU A 160 13.77 -19.98 17.32
N GLU A 161 12.62 -20.37 17.86
CA GLU A 161 12.32 -21.76 18.21
C GLU A 161 12.32 -22.65 16.96
N ALA A 162 11.66 -22.23 15.89
CA ALA A 162 11.60 -23.01 14.65
C ALA A 162 12.95 -23.13 13.94
N ALA A 163 13.81 -22.12 14.05
CA ALA A 163 15.14 -22.12 13.46
C ALA A 163 16.17 -22.89 14.29
N GLY A 164 15.96 -23.03 15.60
CA GLY A 164 16.94 -23.60 16.53
C GLY A 164 18.21 -22.74 16.69
N ASP A 165 18.18 -21.47 16.26
CA ASP A 165 19.29 -20.53 16.35
C ASP A 165 18.87 -19.31 17.20
N PRO A 166 19.41 -19.15 18.42
CA PRO A 166 19.08 -18.04 19.31
C PRO A 166 19.62 -16.69 18.83
N HIS A 167 20.51 -16.68 17.82
CA HIS A 167 21.09 -15.46 17.25
C HIS A 167 20.39 -15.00 15.97
N ALA A 168 19.44 -15.77 15.43
CA ALA A 168 18.69 -15.38 14.25
C ALA A 168 17.88 -14.09 14.51
N ARG A 169 17.74 -13.26 13.47
CA ARG A 169 16.98 -12.01 13.53
C ARG A 169 15.96 -11.99 12.38
N PRO A 170 14.66 -12.05 12.67
CA PRO A 170 13.66 -11.94 11.62
C PRO A 170 13.50 -10.49 11.16
N GLY A 171 13.48 -10.27 9.85
CA GLY A 171 13.08 -8.99 9.27
C GLY A 171 11.57 -8.97 9.09
N VAL A 172 10.86 -8.05 9.75
CA VAL A 172 9.38 -7.98 9.69
C VAL A 172 8.93 -6.60 9.28
N VAL A 173 8.08 -6.54 8.25
CA VAL A 173 7.36 -5.32 7.85
C VAL A 173 5.97 -5.36 8.44
N VAL A 174 5.65 -4.35 9.27
CA VAL A 174 4.37 -4.28 9.97
C VAL A 174 3.48 -3.19 9.40
N ILE A 175 2.28 -3.55 8.95
CA ILE A 175 1.28 -2.61 8.43
C ILE A 175 0.01 -2.72 9.29
N PRO A 176 -0.23 -1.82 10.27
CA PRO A 176 -1.49 -1.77 10.99
C PRO A 176 -2.64 -1.28 10.09
N GLN A 177 -3.69 -2.10 9.92
CA GLN A 177 -4.92 -1.69 9.23
C GLN A 177 -6.09 -1.62 10.20
N THR A 178 -6.75 -0.47 10.23
CA THR A 178 -7.88 -0.19 11.13
C THR A 178 -9.23 -0.19 10.42
N PHE A 179 -9.30 -0.62 9.16
CA PHE A 179 -10.51 -0.62 8.33
C PHE A 179 -10.66 -1.93 7.55
N GLY A 180 -11.90 -2.40 7.39
CA GLY A 180 -12.24 -3.60 6.62
C GLY A 180 -12.79 -3.28 5.23
N SER A 181 -13.06 -4.32 4.42
CA SER A 181 -13.52 -4.21 3.03
C SER A 181 -15.00 -3.84 2.85
N VAL A 182 -15.78 -3.71 3.93
CA VAL A 182 -17.24 -3.44 3.86
C VAL A 182 -17.55 -2.08 4.50
N ARG A 183 -18.29 -1.25 3.75
CA ARG A 183 -18.89 0.05 4.15
C ARG A 183 -20.02 -0.10 5.19
N GLU A 184 -19.93 -1.06 6.09
CA GLU A 184 -20.85 -1.21 7.20
C GLU A 184 -20.19 -0.70 8.46
N SER A 185 -20.77 0.37 8.99
CA SER A 185 -20.37 1.03 10.24
C SER A 185 -20.67 0.18 11.50
N THR A 186 -20.76 -1.14 11.34
CA THR A 186 -21.13 -2.13 12.37
C THR A 186 -20.23 -3.37 12.40
N SER A 187 -19.18 -3.46 11.57
CA SER A 187 -18.29 -4.65 11.57
C SER A 187 -16.81 -4.26 11.36
N PRO A 188 -16.01 -4.02 12.41
CA PRO A 188 -14.64 -3.55 12.23
C PRO A 188 -13.66 -4.70 11.98
N CYS A 189 -13.79 -5.47 10.89
CA CYS A 189 -12.82 -6.52 10.56
C CYS A 189 -11.44 -5.94 10.19
N SER A 190 -10.56 -5.97 11.19
CA SER A 190 -9.13 -6.34 11.18
C SER A 190 -8.49 -6.71 9.85
N LEU A 191 -7.34 -6.10 9.51
CA LEU A 191 -6.25 -6.76 8.76
C LEU A 191 -4.90 -6.01 8.91
N PRO A 192 -4.16 -6.06 10.03
CA PRO A 192 -2.76 -5.68 9.92
C PRO A 192 -2.04 -6.69 8.99
N CYS A 193 -1.59 -6.23 7.83
CA CYS A 193 -0.76 -7.04 6.93
C CYS A 193 0.68 -7.01 7.45
N LEU A 194 1.21 -8.16 7.86
CA LEU A 194 2.63 -8.31 8.18
C LEU A 194 3.30 -9.13 7.07
N SER A 195 4.19 -8.53 6.28
CA SER A 195 5.02 -9.25 5.29
C SER A 195 6.44 -9.41 5.83
N TRP A 196 7.09 -10.56 5.62
CA TRP A 196 8.44 -10.79 6.12
C TRP A 196 9.33 -11.66 5.22
N GLY A 197 10.65 -11.43 5.34
CA GLY A 197 11.76 -12.23 4.84
C GLY A 197 12.85 -12.29 5.93
N LEU A 198 13.58 -13.40 6.03
CA LEU A 198 14.67 -13.58 7.00
C LEU A 198 15.92 -12.80 6.57
N GLU A 199 16.54 -12.09 7.50
CA GLU A 199 17.88 -11.53 7.31
C GLU A 199 18.81 -12.10 8.39
N CYS A 200 19.59 -13.13 8.03
CA CYS A 200 20.70 -13.61 8.85
C CYS A 200 22.00 -13.04 8.27
N PRO A 201 22.85 -12.33 9.06
CA PRO A 201 24.07 -11.70 8.55
C PRO A 201 25.14 -12.65 8.01
N ARG A 202 24.94 -13.98 8.00
CA ARG A 202 25.95 -14.94 7.55
C ARG A 202 25.48 -16.04 6.61
N ARG A 203 24.18 -16.22 6.36
CA ARG A 203 23.66 -17.20 5.40
C ARG A 203 22.14 -17.02 5.24
N MET A 204 21.67 -16.79 4.01
CA MET A 204 20.23 -16.82 3.72
C MET A 204 19.78 -18.28 3.60
N ASP A 205 19.28 -18.84 4.69
CA ASP A 205 18.62 -20.14 4.65
C ASP A 205 17.09 -19.94 4.60
N PRO A 206 16.36 -20.74 3.80
CA PRO A 206 14.91 -20.71 3.76
C PRO A 206 14.31 -20.95 5.14
N CYS A 207 13.21 -20.26 5.47
CA CYS A 207 12.55 -20.49 6.75
C CYS A 207 12.10 -21.96 6.89
N PRO A 208 12.45 -22.64 8.01
CA PRO A 208 12.07 -24.03 8.24
C PRO A 208 10.55 -24.27 8.35
N LEU A 209 9.76 -23.20 8.61
CA LEU A 209 8.29 -23.26 8.64
C LEU A 209 7.65 -23.32 7.24
N HIS A 210 8.42 -23.15 6.17
CA HIS A 210 7.96 -23.16 4.78
C HIS A 210 7.95 -24.56 4.15
N ARG A 211 7.69 -25.61 4.93
CA ARG A 211 7.40 -26.96 4.39
C ARG A 211 5.95 -27.03 3.89
N TYR A 212 5.58 -26.12 2.99
CA TYR A 212 4.35 -26.20 2.20
C TYR A 212 4.73 -26.51 0.75
N GLN A 213 4.54 -27.77 0.35
CA GLN A 213 4.73 -28.24 -1.01
C GLN A 213 3.76 -27.50 -1.94
N ARG A 214 4.27 -26.50 -2.68
CA ARG A 214 3.57 -25.97 -3.85
C ARG A 214 4.04 -26.77 -5.06
N CYS A 215 3.28 -27.80 -5.42
CA CYS A 215 3.41 -28.45 -6.72
C CYS A 215 2.96 -27.44 -7.78
N GLY A 216 3.92 -26.82 -8.46
CA GLY A 216 3.67 -25.81 -9.49
C GLY A 216 4.97 -25.09 -9.81
N LYS A 217 5.60 -25.48 -10.92
CA LYS A 217 6.84 -24.87 -11.41
C LYS A 217 6.68 -23.34 -11.49
N ILE A 218 7.57 -22.62 -10.82
CA ILE A 218 7.82 -21.21 -11.11
C ILE A 218 8.71 -21.21 -12.36
N VAL A 219 8.14 -20.83 -13.51
CA VAL A 219 8.94 -20.61 -14.72
C VAL A 219 9.49 -19.19 -14.63
N SER A 220 10.82 -19.06 -14.69
CA SER A 220 11.46 -17.75 -14.76
C SER A 220 11.38 -17.22 -16.20
N PRO A 221 11.26 -15.90 -16.43
CA PRO A 221 11.22 -15.31 -17.78
C PRO A 221 12.53 -15.42 -18.60
N GLN A 222 13.57 -16.12 -18.11
CA GLN A 222 14.90 -16.14 -18.72
C GLN A 222 15.25 -17.43 -19.48
N ASP A 223 14.35 -18.41 -19.60
CA ASP A 223 14.60 -19.67 -20.31
C ASP A 223 14.44 -19.59 -21.85
N HIS A 224 14.84 -18.45 -22.45
CA HIS A 224 15.03 -18.34 -23.89
C HIS A 224 16.52 -18.18 -24.21
N SER A 225 17.23 -19.30 -24.29
CA SER A 225 18.25 -19.62 -25.30
C SER A 225 19.28 -20.63 -24.76
N LEU A 226 19.66 -21.57 -25.65
CA LEU A 226 20.74 -22.57 -25.52
C LEU A 226 20.35 -23.76 -24.61
N ALA A 227 20.38 -25.03 -24.98
CA ALA A 227 21.10 -25.78 -26.01
C ALA A 227 20.30 -27.07 -26.31
N GLU A 228 19.98 -27.38 -27.57
CA GLU A 228 20.70 -28.38 -28.40
C GLU A 228 20.66 -29.84 -27.88
N GLU A 229 19.90 -30.63 -28.63
CA GLU A 229 20.26 -31.95 -29.18
C GLU A 229 20.66 -33.10 -28.22
N GLN A 230 19.71 -33.98 -27.94
CA GLN A 230 19.97 -35.41 -27.81
C GLN A 230 18.91 -36.22 -28.57
N ARG A 231 19.27 -36.63 -29.79
CA ARG A 231 18.66 -37.77 -30.50
C ARG A 231 19.06 -39.07 -29.77
N PRO A 232 18.16 -40.06 -29.60
CA PRO A 232 18.55 -41.34 -29.04
C PRO A 232 19.40 -42.14 -30.02
N LEU A 233 20.43 -42.79 -29.47
CA LEU A 233 21.23 -43.83 -30.12
C LEU A 233 20.38 -45.10 -30.32
N GLU A 234 20.36 -45.59 -31.55
CA GLU A 234 20.64 -47.01 -31.83
C GLU A 234 22.04 -47.09 -32.46
#